data_AF-A0A0B2UQ55-F1
#
_entry.id   AF-A0A0B2UQ55-F1
#
_cell.length_a   1.000
_cell.length_b   1.000
_cell.length_c   1.000
_cell.angle_alpha   90.00
_cell.angle_beta   90.00
_cell.angle_gamma   90.00
#
_symmetry.space_group_name_H-M   'P 1'
#
loop_
_entity.id
_entity.type
_entity.pdbx_description
1 polymer ?
#
loop_
_entity_poly.entity_id
_entity_poly.type
_entity_poly.pdbx_seq_one_letter_code
_entity_poly.pdbx_strand_id
1 'polypeptide(L)'
;MESVAGWYETMLNFHRFWSVDDTMIHTEYSALRSVVMANAEETIKMPINEPASGRRAVSQIQEFVDYYGGAGVQHIALNTNDIVQAIKALRARGLEFLSIPDNYYTTLRKNLQNSKIKVSI
;
A
#
# COMPACT_ATOMS: atom_id res chain seq x y z
N MET A 1 4.70 -15.18 -0.49
CA MET A 1 4.25 -14.40 0.70
C MET A 1 4.21 -15.24 1.96
N GLU A 2 3.51 -16.38 1.97
CA GLU A 2 3.28 -17.19 3.17
C GLU A 2 4.55 -17.62 3.92
N SER A 3 5.60 -18.03 3.22
CA SER A 3 6.89 -18.38 3.84
C SER A 3 7.54 -17.21 4.59
N VAL A 4 7.42 -16.00 4.04
CA VAL A 4 7.97 -14.78 4.66
C VAL A 4 7.11 -14.38 5.85
N ALA A 5 5.78 -14.41 5.72
CA ALA A 5 4.86 -14.15 6.83
C ALA A 5 5.10 -15.12 8.00
N GLY A 6 5.22 -16.42 7.71
CA GLY A 6 5.53 -17.45 8.71
C GLY A 6 6.88 -17.26 9.41
N TRP A 7 7.86 -16.65 8.74
CA TRP A 7 9.11 -16.27 9.38
C TRP A 7 8.91 -15.19 10.45
N TYR A 8 8.11 -14.14 10.16
CA TYR A 8 7.76 -13.11 11.16
C TYR A 8 6.98 -13.69 12.35
N GLU A 9 6.05 -14.61 12.08
CA GLU A 9 5.28 -15.32 13.13
C GLU A 9 6.21 -16.15 14.03
N THR A 10 7.09 -16.96 13.43
CA THR A 10 7.90 -17.94 14.16
C THR A 10 9.11 -17.31 14.87
N MET A 11 9.77 -16.35 14.22
CA MET A 11 11.05 -15.80 14.71
C MET A 11 10.85 -14.56 15.57
N LEU A 12 9.84 -13.76 15.28
CA LEU A 12 9.62 -12.46 15.93
C LEU A 12 8.32 -12.41 16.74
N ASN A 13 7.54 -13.49 16.75
CA ASN A 13 6.25 -13.58 17.43
C ASN A 13 5.26 -12.48 16.99
N PHE A 14 5.31 -12.14 15.70
CA PHE A 14 4.34 -11.24 15.08
C PHE A 14 3.03 -11.97 14.80
N HIS A 15 1.92 -11.24 14.68
CA HIS A 15 0.63 -11.75 14.24
C HIS A 15 0.19 -11.13 12.93
N ARG A 16 -0.73 -11.80 12.22
CA ARG A 16 -1.38 -11.24 11.02
C ARG A 16 -2.38 -10.19 11.46
N PHE A 17 -2.11 -8.95 11.09
CA PHE A 17 -2.94 -7.79 11.40
C PHE A 17 -4.06 -7.62 10.37
N TRP A 18 -3.73 -7.78 9.10
CA TRP A 18 -4.68 -7.62 8.00
C TRP A 18 -4.25 -8.44 6.79
N SER A 19 -5.20 -8.89 6.00
CA SER A 19 -4.94 -9.63 4.76
C SER A 19 -5.88 -9.15 3.66
N VAL A 20 -5.32 -9.03 2.46
CA VAL A 20 -6.06 -8.74 1.25
C VAL A 20 -5.75 -9.77 0.20
N ASP A 21 -6.81 -10.32 -0.38
CA ASP A 21 -6.71 -11.19 -1.53
C ASP A 21 -6.99 -10.44 -2.84
N ASP A 22 -6.84 -11.17 -3.94
CA ASP A 22 -7.06 -10.71 -5.31
C ASP A 22 -8.52 -10.34 -5.61
N THR A 23 -9.48 -10.74 -4.76
CA THR A 23 -10.89 -10.35 -4.91
C THR A 23 -11.15 -8.93 -4.41
N MET A 24 -10.29 -8.40 -3.53
CA MET A 24 -10.46 -7.09 -2.90
C MET A 24 -9.55 -5.99 -3.49
N ILE A 25 -8.31 -6.31 -3.90
CA ILE A 25 -7.42 -5.36 -4.62
C ILE A 25 -7.11 -5.91 -6.01
N HIS A 26 -7.94 -5.50 -6.97
CA HIS A 26 -7.70 -5.70 -8.38
C HIS A 26 -8.06 -4.44 -9.16
N THR A 27 -7.28 -4.17 -10.20
CA THR A 27 -7.75 -3.38 -11.34
C THR A 27 -8.25 -4.35 -12.41
N GLU A 28 -8.81 -3.85 -13.50
CA GLU A 28 -9.17 -4.70 -14.65
C GLU A 28 -7.97 -5.53 -15.18
N TYR A 29 -6.73 -5.11 -14.87
CA TYR A 29 -5.51 -5.65 -15.48
C TYR A 29 -4.52 -6.29 -14.50
N SER A 30 -4.51 -5.93 -13.22
CA SER A 30 -3.54 -6.43 -12.22
C SER A 30 -4.18 -6.73 -10.87
N ALA A 31 -3.67 -7.76 -10.18
CA ALA A 31 -4.02 -8.06 -8.79
C ALA A 31 -2.76 -8.27 -7.94
N LEU A 32 -2.91 -8.14 -6.63
CA LEU A 32 -1.89 -8.50 -5.65
C LEU A 32 -2.54 -9.19 -4.46
N ARG A 33 -1.76 -10.03 -3.77
CA ARG A 33 -2.10 -10.51 -2.43
C ARG A 33 -1.17 -9.85 -1.44
N SER A 34 -1.72 -9.45 -0.29
CA SER A 34 -0.99 -8.75 0.75
C SER A 34 -1.36 -9.30 2.12
N VAL A 35 -0.35 -9.49 2.98
CA VAL A 35 -0.53 -9.73 4.40
C VAL A 35 0.28 -8.70 5.18
N VAL A 36 -0.36 -8.07 6.16
CA VAL A 36 0.31 -7.13 7.07
C VAL A 36 0.65 -7.87 8.34
N MET A 37 1.93 -8.01 8.63
CA MET A 37 2.43 -8.54 9.89
C MET A 37 2.60 -7.42 10.90
N ALA A 38 2.25 -7.65 12.16
CA ALA A 38 2.43 -6.68 13.23
C ALA A 38 3.03 -7.32 14.49
N ASN A 39 3.79 -6.55 15.28
CA ASN A 39 4.14 -6.97 16.63
C ASN A 39 2.91 -6.94 17.55
N ALA A 40 3.04 -7.51 18.75
CA ALA A 40 1.95 -7.61 19.73
C ALA A 40 1.27 -6.27 20.04
N GLU A 41 2.03 -5.18 20.14
CA GLU A 41 1.51 -3.83 20.42
C GLU A 41 1.07 -3.08 19.15
N GLU A 42 1.22 -3.69 17.97
CA GLU A 42 0.87 -3.16 16.66
C GLU A 42 1.54 -1.81 16.32
N THR A 43 2.68 -1.53 16.91
CA THR A 43 3.49 -0.33 16.65
C THR A 43 4.42 -0.49 15.44
N ILE A 44 4.79 -1.72 15.10
CA ILE A 44 5.54 -2.10 13.91
C ILE A 44 4.57 -2.82 12.97
N LYS A 45 4.46 -2.35 11.73
CA LYS A 45 3.62 -2.95 10.69
C LYS A 45 4.44 -3.20 9.44
N MET A 46 4.47 -4.46 8.99
CA MET A 46 5.25 -4.92 7.84
C MET A 46 4.31 -5.56 6.81
N PRO A 47 3.85 -4.80 5.80
CA PRO A 47 3.13 -5.35 4.65
C PRO A 47 4.05 -6.24 3.81
N ILE A 48 3.59 -7.44 3.48
CA ILE A 48 4.26 -8.41 2.62
C ILE A 48 3.35 -8.67 1.43
N ASN A 49 3.86 -8.42 0.23
CA ASN A 49 3.09 -8.55 -1.01
C ASN A 49 3.64 -9.70 -1.87
N GLU A 50 2.74 -10.37 -2.61
CA GLU A 50 3.11 -11.25 -3.72
C GLU A 50 2.32 -10.94 -4.98
N PRO A 51 2.89 -11.20 -6.17
CA PRO A 51 2.15 -11.05 -7.41
C PRO A 51 0.97 -12.02 -7.44
N ALA A 52 -0.21 -11.53 -7.84
CA ALA A 52 -1.36 -12.38 -8.11
C ALA A 52 -1.62 -12.47 -9.62
N SER A 53 -2.20 -13.58 -10.07
CA SER A 53 -2.48 -13.82 -11.48
C SER A 53 -3.56 -12.87 -12.02
N GLY A 54 -3.15 -11.88 -12.81
CA GLY A 54 -4.06 -11.00 -13.57
C GLY A 54 -4.31 -11.52 -14.98
N ARG A 55 -5.44 -11.16 -15.61
CA ARG A 55 -5.83 -11.69 -16.93
C ARG A 55 -4.87 -11.31 -18.07
N ARG A 56 -4.13 -10.19 -18.00
CA ARG A 56 -3.24 -9.73 -19.10
C ARG A 56 -2.02 -8.85 -18.75
N ALA A 57 -1.91 -8.25 -17.56
CA ALA A 57 -0.77 -7.38 -17.22
C ALA A 57 0.15 -8.00 -16.16
N VAL A 58 1.46 -7.78 -16.32
CA VAL A 58 2.48 -8.11 -15.30
C VAL A 58 2.15 -7.32 -14.04
N SER A 59 2.04 -8.02 -12.90
CA SER A 59 1.80 -7.37 -11.60
C SER A 59 2.94 -6.41 -11.28
N GLN A 60 2.66 -5.22 -10.74
CA GLN A 60 3.70 -4.27 -10.30
C GLN A 60 4.67 -4.90 -9.28
N ILE A 61 4.22 -5.92 -8.53
CA ILE A 61 5.08 -6.68 -7.62
C ILE A 61 6.07 -7.55 -8.40
N GLN A 62 5.62 -8.17 -9.50
CA GLN A 62 6.51 -8.95 -10.36
C GLN A 62 7.53 -8.03 -11.04
N GLU A 63 7.09 -6.86 -11.52
CA GLU A 63 7.99 -5.86 -12.08
C GLU A 63 9.08 -5.45 -11.07
N PHE A 64 8.70 -5.17 -9.82
CA PHE A 64 9.66 -4.90 -8.75
C PHE A 64 10.68 -6.05 -8.60
N VAL A 65 10.22 -7.30 -8.53
CA VAL A 65 11.11 -8.46 -8.38
C VAL A 65 12.06 -8.61 -9.56
N ASP A 66 11.58 -8.38 -10.78
CA ASP A 66 12.37 -8.51 -12.01
C ASP A 66 13.48 -7.45 -12.07
N TYR A 67 13.17 -6.18 -11.77
CA TYR A 67 14.15 -5.09 -11.80
C TYR A 67 15.07 -5.08 -10.57
N TYR A 68 14.56 -5.45 -9.39
CA TYR A 68 15.34 -5.51 -8.16
C TYR A 68 16.22 -6.77 -8.08
N GLY A 69 15.89 -7.82 -8.82
CA GLY A 69 16.61 -9.10 -8.82
C GLY A 69 16.19 -10.05 -7.70
N GLY A 70 14.99 -9.87 -7.12
CA GLY A 70 14.48 -10.73 -6.06
C GLY A 70 13.51 -10.04 -5.10
N ALA A 71 13.28 -10.66 -3.94
CA ALA A 71 12.49 -10.07 -2.87
C ALA A 71 13.23 -8.89 -2.21
N GLY A 72 12.49 -7.88 -1.77
CA GLY A 72 13.07 -6.67 -1.18
C GLY A 72 12.02 -5.74 -0.59
N VAL A 73 12.50 -4.62 -0.03
CA VAL A 73 11.64 -3.57 0.51
C VAL A 73 11.18 -2.67 -0.63
N GLN A 74 9.88 -2.65 -0.92
CA GLN A 74 9.32 -1.88 -2.04
C GLN A 74 9.15 -0.40 -1.71
N HIS A 75 8.61 -0.06 -0.53
CA HIS A 75 8.37 1.32 -0.11
C HIS A 75 8.43 1.46 1.42
N ILE A 76 8.62 2.70 1.88
CA ILE A 76 8.58 3.07 3.29
C ILE A 76 7.56 4.18 3.46
N ALA A 77 6.56 3.98 4.33
CA ALA A 77 5.56 4.99 4.65
C ALA A 77 6.08 5.93 5.74
N LEU A 78 6.09 7.24 5.47
CA LEU A 78 6.51 8.28 6.40
C LEU A 78 5.28 9.01 6.96
N ASN A 79 5.11 8.98 8.29
CA ASN A 79 3.99 9.65 8.95
C ASN A 79 4.26 11.15 9.14
N THR A 80 3.24 11.98 9.00
CA THR A 80 3.27 13.43 9.27
C THR A 80 1.94 13.90 9.82
N ASN A 81 1.97 14.89 10.72
CA ASN A 81 0.76 15.52 11.26
C ASN A 81 0.18 16.59 10.31
N ASP A 82 0.95 17.04 9.30
CA ASP A 82 0.51 17.96 8.26
C ASP A 82 0.98 17.48 6.89
N ILE A 83 0.12 16.71 6.22
CA ILE A 83 0.41 16.16 4.90
C ILE A 83 0.41 17.24 3.81
N VAL A 84 -0.38 18.30 3.95
CA VAL A 84 -0.48 19.37 2.93
C VAL A 84 0.83 20.16 2.89
N GLN A 85 1.34 20.57 4.05
CA GLN A 85 2.62 21.26 4.15
C GLN A 85 3.77 20.35 3.72
N ALA A 86 3.79 19.09 4.17
CA ALA A 86 4.84 18.14 3.81
C ALA A 86 4.94 17.92 2.30
N ILE A 87 3.81 17.66 1.62
CA ILE A 87 3.80 17.42 0.17
C ILE A 87 4.18 18.69 -0.61
N LYS A 88 3.73 19.88 -0.19
CA LYS A 88 4.15 21.15 -0.81
C LYS A 88 5.67 21.35 -0.71
N ALA A 89 6.24 21.11 0.47
CA ALA A 89 7.68 21.23 0.69
C ALA A 89 8.50 20.21 -0.10
N LEU A 90 8.06 18.94 -0.16
CA LEU A 90 8.72 17.89 -0.93
C LEU A 90 8.69 18.18 -2.44
N ARG A 91 7.56 18.64 -2.97
CA ARG A 91 7.45 19.05 -4.38
C ARG A 91 8.33 20.25 -4.69
N ALA A 92 8.37 21.26 -3.82
CA ALA A 92 9.24 22.43 -3.97
C ALA A 92 10.74 22.06 -3.96
N ARG A 93 11.11 20.94 -3.33
CA ARG A 93 12.46 20.38 -3.32
C ARG A 93 12.75 19.44 -4.49
N GLY A 94 11.81 19.27 -5.41
CA GLY A 94 11.99 18.46 -6.62
C GLY A 94 11.61 16.98 -6.46
N LEU A 95 10.93 16.57 -5.38
CA LEU A 95 10.45 15.19 -5.28
C LEU A 95 9.23 14.99 -6.19
N GLU A 96 9.31 13.98 -7.05
CA GLU A 96 8.23 13.56 -7.93
C GLU A 96 7.25 12.63 -7.22
N PHE A 97 5.99 12.70 -7.63
CA PHE A 97 4.89 11.89 -7.08
C PHE A 97 4.02 11.39 -8.22
N LEU A 98 3.36 10.25 -7.98
CA LEU A 98 2.35 9.73 -8.90
C LEU A 98 1.23 10.76 -9.12
N SER A 99 0.73 10.83 -10.35
CA SER A 99 -0.42 11.65 -10.74
C SER A 99 -1.72 10.89 -10.51
N ILE A 100 -2.74 11.57 -10.01
CA ILE A 100 -4.09 11.02 -9.84
C ILE A 100 -5.04 11.72 -10.81
N PRO A 101 -5.90 11.00 -11.55
CA PRO A 101 -6.86 11.62 -12.46
C PRO A 101 -7.86 12.55 -11.74
N ASP A 102 -8.23 13.68 -12.36
CA ASP A 102 -9.11 14.69 -11.73
C ASP A 102 -10.48 14.14 -11.31
N ASN A 103 -11.00 13.15 -12.05
CA ASN A 103 -12.29 12.52 -11.76
C ASN A 103 -12.32 11.81 -10.40
N TYR A 104 -11.17 11.42 -9.86
CA TYR A 104 -11.02 10.87 -8.52
C TYR A 104 -11.53 11.87 -7.49
N TYR A 105 -11.12 13.14 -7.58
CA TYR A 105 -11.52 14.17 -6.63
C TYR A 105 -12.98 14.57 -6.77
N THR A 106 -13.56 14.47 -7.96
CA THR A 106 -15.01 14.65 -8.17
C THR A 106 -15.79 13.54 -7.45
N THR A 107 -15.37 12.28 -7.61
CA THR A 107 -15.98 11.13 -6.94
C THR A 107 -15.79 11.19 -5.42
N LEU A 108 -14.60 11.56 -4.96
CA LEU A 108 -14.28 11.71 -3.55
C LEU A 108 -15.20 12.74 -2.87
N ARG A 109 -15.39 13.92 -3.49
CA ARG A 109 -16.29 14.95 -2.97
C ARG A 109 -17.73 14.45 -2.85
N LYS A 110 -18.22 13.72 -3.86
CA LYS A 110 -19.56 13.10 -3.83
C LYS A 110 -19.69 12.08 -2.70
N ASN A 111 -18.69 11.22 -2.50
CA ASN A 111 -18.71 10.21 -1.44
C ASN A 111 -18.65 10.85 -0.04
N LEU A 112 -17.91 11.94 0.12
CA LEU A 112 -17.80 12.65 1.40
C LEU A 112 -19.08 13.36 1.82
N GLN A 113 -19.98 13.72 0.90
CA GLN A 113 -21.27 14.36 1.24
C GLN A 113 -22.12 13.51 2.20
N ASN A 114 -22.02 12.18 2.07
CA ASN A 114 -22.74 11.22 2.90
C ASN A 114 -21.86 10.60 4.00
N SER A 115 -20.61 11.07 4.14
CA SER A 115 -19.68 10.53 5.12
C SER A 115 -19.96 11.10 6.51
N LYS A 116 -19.83 10.25 7.52
CA LYS A 116 -19.87 10.67 8.93
C LYS A 116 -18.59 11.40 9.35
N ILE A 117 -17.56 11.38 8.51
CA ILE A 117 -16.25 11.99 8.77
C ILE A 117 -16.29 13.45 8.31
N LYS A 118 -16.08 14.37 9.26
CA LYS A 118 -15.84 15.78 8.94
C LYS A 118 -14.37 15.98 8.60
N VAL A 119 -14.09 16.17 7.31
CA VAL A 119 -12.75 16.58 6.86
C VAL A 119 -12.65 18.09 7.10
N SER A 120 -11.88 18.49 8.11
CA SER A 120 -11.49 19.90 8.29
C SER A 120 -10.52 20.27 7.17
N ILE A 121 -10.81 21.36 6.46
CA ILE A 121 -9.86 22.03 5.57
C ILE A 121 -8.99 22.95 6.43
#